data_AF-A0A9N9NHG2-F1
#
_entry.id   AF-A0A9N9NHG2-F1
#
_cell.length_a   1.000
_cell.length_b   1.000
_cell.length_c   1.000
_cell.angle_alpha   90.00
_cell.angle_beta   90.00
_cell.angle_gamma   90.00
#
_symmetry.space_group_name_H-M   'P 1'
#
loop_
_entity.id
_entity.type
_entity.pdbx_description
1 polymer ?
#
loop_
_entity_poly.entity_id
_entity_poly.type
_entity_poly.pdbx_seq_one_letter_code
_entity_poly.pdbx_strand_id
1 'polypeptide(L)'
;MSRKRTRTENTEETNKNSQATTSHTTDRDSELSLQLEPSIFGFKPGNDFVRAVSDFLYEHVIKDNIEIEGKLGVLVSKDTKTRIELPVICETIIDRSEEYRCQFESNMSPDQHRHFNNILNARVNQTMNPAYQGAPVKYKHTKETDRFYRN
;
A
#
# COMPACT_ATOMS: atom_id res chain seq x y z
N MET A 1 -55.19 32.02 -58.93
CA MET A 1 -54.60 33.23 -59.56
C MET A 1 -55.41 34.45 -59.17
N SER A 2 -54.80 35.41 -58.47
CA SER A 2 -55.20 36.84 -58.28
C SER A 2 -54.30 37.38 -57.15
N ARG A 3 -53.29 38.23 -57.43
CA ARG A 3 -53.35 39.72 -57.45
C ARG A 3 -53.97 40.27 -56.15
N LYS A 4 -53.43 41.25 -55.40
CA LYS A 4 -52.38 42.26 -55.60
C LYS A 4 -52.15 42.93 -54.22
N ARG A 5 -50.91 43.34 -53.96
CA ARG A 5 -50.39 44.42 -53.07
C ARG A 5 -51.33 45.12 -52.05
N THR A 6 -50.81 45.40 -50.85
CA THR A 6 -50.40 46.76 -50.35
C THR A 6 -50.52 46.83 -48.82
N ARG A 7 -49.48 47.32 -48.11
CA ARG A 7 -49.51 48.55 -47.28
C ARG A 7 -48.40 48.57 -46.22
N THR A 8 -47.80 49.76 -46.15
CA THR A 8 -46.72 50.29 -45.32
C THR A 8 -47.07 50.41 -43.83
N GLU A 9 -46.03 50.24 -42.99
CA GLU A 9 -45.60 51.04 -41.82
C GLU A 9 -46.58 52.12 -41.30
N ASN A 10 -46.81 52.35 -40.00
CA ASN A 10 -45.95 52.29 -38.83
C ASN A 10 -46.85 52.25 -37.57
N THR A 11 -46.47 51.47 -36.57
CA THR A 11 -46.86 51.72 -35.16
C THR A 11 -45.60 51.56 -34.31
N GLU A 12 -45.17 52.65 -33.69
CA GLU A 12 -44.15 52.64 -32.65
C GLU A 12 -44.70 51.92 -31.41
N GLU A 13 -43.93 50.99 -30.83
CA GLU A 13 -43.76 50.89 -29.38
C GLU A 13 -42.61 49.91 -29.04
N THR A 14 -41.51 50.53 -28.64
CA THR A 14 -40.52 50.11 -27.63
C THR A 14 -40.53 48.64 -27.17
N ASN A 15 -39.48 47.88 -27.55
CA ASN A 15 -38.83 47.03 -26.56
C ASN A 15 -37.37 46.73 -26.92
N LYS A 16 -36.46 47.26 -26.11
CA LYS A 16 -35.02 47.00 -26.13
C LYS A 16 -34.78 45.71 -25.33
N ASN A 17 -34.27 44.66 -25.97
CA ASN A 17 -33.10 43.96 -25.43
C ASN A 17 -32.47 43.04 -26.48
N SER A 18 -31.47 43.56 -27.19
CA SER A 18 -30.58 42.74 -28.01
C SER A 18 -29.57 42.08 -27.09
N GLN A 19 -29.55 40.74 -27.16
CA GLN A 19 -28.53 39.88 -26.57
C GLN A 19 -27.14 40.34 -27.02
N ALA A 20 -26.37 40.87 -26.07
CA ALA A 20 -24.92 40.90 -26.14
C ALA A 20 -24.41 39.67 -25.38
N THR A 21 -24.00 38.66 -26.13
CA THR A 21 -23.24 37.50 -25.66
C THR A 21 -21.95 38.00 -24.99
N THR A 22 -21.98 38.05 -23.66
CA THR A 22 -20.78 38.21 -22.83
C THR A 22 -20.54 36.87 -22.13
N SER A 23 -19.50 36.19 -22.60
CA SER A 23 -18.92 34.99 -22.03
C SER A 23 -18.42 35.28 -20.62
N HIS A 24 -19.24 34.98 -19.62
CA HIS A 24 -18.75 34.80 -18.26
C HIS A 24 -18.15 33.40 -18.16
N THR A 25 -16.82 33.40 -18.13
CA THR A 25 -15.94 32.27 -17.93
C THR A 25 -16.41 31.41 -16.76
N THR A 26 -16.54 30.12 -17.03
CA THR A 26 -16.71 29.08 -16.02
C THR A 26 -15.39 28.88 -15.27
N ASP A 27 -14.99 29.82 -14.42
CA ASP A 27 -13.93 29.64 -13.43
C ASP A 27 -14.48 28.89 -12.20
N ARG A 28 -15.02 27.68 -12.44
CA ARG A 28 -15.37 26.72 -11.38
C ARG A 28 -14.51 25.46 -11.39
N ASP A 29 -13.64 25.30 -12.38
CA ASP A 29 -12.84 24.09 -12.57
C ASP A 29 -11.38 24.23 -12.10
N SER A 30 -11.00 25.33 -11.44
CA SER A 30 -9.83 25.37 -10.56
C SER A 30 -10.21 24.87 -9.17
N GLU A 31 -11.00 23.81 -9.10
CA GLU A 31 -11.16 23.01 -7.89
C GLU A 31 -9.80 22.35 -7.68
N LEU A 32 -8.92 23.08 -6.99
CA LEU A 32 -7.70 22.55 -6.39
C LEU A 32 -8.10 21.21 -5.79
N SER A 33 -7.60 20.11 -6.34
CA SER A 33 -7.66 18.82 -5.67
C SER A 33 -6.82 18.99 -4.41
N LEU A 34 -7.44 19.53 -3.35
CA LEU A 34 -6.79 19.77 -2.09
C LEU A 34 -6.33 18.41 -1.60
N GLN A 35 -5.03 18.19 -1.71
CA GLN A 35 -4.39 16.98 -1.24
C GLN A 35 -4.76 16.83 0.23
N LEU A 36 -5.34 15.67 0.59
CA LEU A 36 -5.73 15.40 1.97
C LEU A 36 -4.51 15.59 2.88
N GLU A 37 -4.67 16.45 3.88
CA GLU A 37 -3.68 16.60 4.95
C GLU A 37 -3.49 15.24 5.65
N PRO A 38 -2.25 14.84 5.99
CA PRO A 38 -1.96 13.51 6.52
C PRO A 38 -2.53 13.28 7.92
N SER A 39 -2.78 14.35 8.68
CA SER A 39 -3.51 14.37 9.95
C SER A 39 -3.89 15.82 10.30
N ILE A 40 -4.64 16.02 11.40
CA ILE A 40 -4.96 17.36 11.93
C ILE A 40 -3.72 18.19 12.33
N PHE A 41 -2.55 17.55 12.47
CA PHE A 41 -1.29 18.19 12.82
C PHE A 41 -0.38 18.44 11.62
N GLY A 42 -0.83 18.13 10.39
CA GLY A 42 -0.03 18.28 9.17
C GLY A 42 1.12 17.28 9.02
N PHE A 43 1.22 16.27 9.89
CA PHE A 43 2.21 15.19 9.76
C PHE A 43 1.56 13.80 9.86
N LYS A 44 2.18 12.81 9.22
CA LYS A 44 1.74 11.41 9.31
C LYS A 44 2.22 10.79 10.63
N PRO A 45 1.34 10.32 11.53
CA PRO A 45 1.77 9.65 12.75
C PRO A 45 2.54 8.36 12.41
N GLY A 46 3.50 8.03 13.27
CA GLY A 46 4.27 6.79 13.17
C GLY A 46 3.41 5.56 13.42
N ASN A 47 3.88 4.39 12.96
CA ASN A 47 3.26 3.11 13.25
C ASN A 47 3.96 2.49 14.46
N ASP A 48 3.20 2.12 15.49
CA ASP A 48 3.72 1.55 16.74
C ASP A 48 4.48 0.24 16.52
N PHE A 49 4.05 -0.59 15.56
CA PHE A 49 4.77 -1.80 15.16
C PHE A 49 6.16 -1.45 14.63
N VAL A 50 6.24 -0.47 13.72
CA VAL A 50 7.51 -0.03 13.13
C VAL A 50 8.43 0.55 14.20
N ARG A 51 7.87 1.33 15.13
CA ARG A 51 8.61 1.88 16.26
C ARG A 51 9.20 0.78 17.13
N ALA A 52 8.38 -0.16 17.58
CA ALA A 52 8.82 -1.24 18.46
C ALA A 52 9.90 -2.14 17.81
N VAL A 53 9.77 -2.47 16.52
CA VAL A 53 10.81 -3.21 15.79
C VAL A 53 12.08 -2.36 15.65
N SER A 54 11.95 -1.06 15.38
CA SER A 54 13.11 -0.16 15.25
C SER A 54 13.90 -0.04 16.56
N ASP A 55 13.19 0.10 17.69
CA ASP A 55 13.79 0.16 19.03
C ASP A 55 14.51 -1.17 19.33
N PHE A 56 13.88 -2.32 19.03
CA PHE A 56 14.51 -3.64 19.15
C PHE A 56 15.80 -3.76 18.33
N LEU A 57 15.78 -3.34 17.06
CA LEU A 57 16.97 -3.40 16.20
C LEU A 57 18.08 -2.51 16.76
N TYR A 58 17.75 -1.27 17.14
CA TYR A 58 18.72 -0.32 17.70
C TYR A 58 19.46 -0.88 18.92
N GLU A 59 18.76 -1.59 19.81
CA GLU A 59 19.36 -2.25 20.98
C GLU A 59 20.37 -3.36 20.63
N HIS A 60 20.24 -4.00 19.47
CA HIS A 60 20.97 -5.24 19.13
C HIS A 60 22.04 -5.08 18.04
N VAL A 61 21.98 -4.01 17.24
CA VAL A 61 22.91 -3.77 16.11
C VAL A 61 24.33 -3.36 16.52
N ILE A 62 24.60 -3.13 17.80
CA ILE A 62 25.93 -2.71 18.30
C ILE A 62 26.93 -3.89 18.32
N LYS A 63 26.46 -5.13 18.15
CA LYS A 63 27.29 -6.35 18.21
C LYS A 63 27.94 -6.64 16.85
N ASP A 64 29.16 -7.20 16.88
CA ASP A 64 29.82 -7.71 15.67
C ASP A 64 29.17 -9.01 15.18
N ASN A 65 29.29 -9.28 13.88
CA ASN A 65 28.83 -10.52 13.23
C ASN A 65 27.33 -10.83 13.44
N ILE A 66 26.48 -9.80 13.35
CA ILE A 66 25.03 -9.97 13.48
C ILE A 66 24.37 -10.44 12.17
N GLU A 67 23.37 -11.29 12.31
CA GLU A 67 22.42 -11.65 11.27
C GLU A 67 21.02 -11.21 11.71
N ILE A 68 20.32 -10.49 10.83
CA ILE A 68 18.94 -10.05 11.06
C ILE A 68 18.10 -10.64 9.94
N GLU A 69 17.16 -11.51 10.31
CA GLU A 69 16.26 -12.19 9.38
C GLU A 69 14.82 -12.23 9.91
N GLY A 70 13.85 -12.22 9.00
CA GLY A 70 12.44 -12.45 9.30
C GLY A 70 11.99 -13.77 8.70
N LYS A 71 11.42 -14.66 9.52
CA LYS A 71 10.93 -15.98 9.09
C LYS A 71 9.41 -16.04 9.12
N LEU A 72 8.83 -16.70 8.13
CA LEU A 72 7.42 -17.08 8.14
C LEU A 72 7.26 -18.42 8.84
N GLY A 73 6.19 -18.56 9.63
CA GLY A 73 5.94 -19.75 10.40
C GLY A 73 4.70 -19.61 11.28
N VAL A 74 4.59 -20.49 12.26
CA VAL A 74 3.46 -20.53 13.19
C VAL A 74 3.97 -20.41 14.62
N LEU A 75 3.32 -19.55 15.41
CA LEU A 75 3.54 -19.49 16.85
C LEU A 75 2.62 -20.50 17.52
N VAL A 76 3.19 -21.48 18.21
CA VAL A 76 2.46 -22.57 18.88
C VAL A 76 2.58 -22.47 20.39
N SER A 77 1.53 -22.85 21.12
CA SER A 77 1.58 -22.95 22.57
C SER A 77 2.41 -24.18 22.97
N LYS A 78 3.30 -24.02 23.94
CA LYS A 78 4.12 -25.12 24.45
C LYS A 78 3.28 -26.14 25.22
N ASP A 79 2.13 -25.76 25.75
CA ASP A 79 1.23 -26.63 26.52
C ASP A 79 0.33 -27.44 25.60
N THR A 80 -0.36 -26.78 24.67
CA THR A 80 -1.36 -27.43 23.80
C THR A 80 -0.77 -27.97 22.50
N LYS A 81 0.44 -27.54 22.12
CA LYS A 81 1.09 -27.86 20.83
C LYS A 81 0.24 -27.46 19.61
N THR A 82 -0.65 -26.49 19.78
CA THR A 82 -1.46 -25.91 18.70
C THR A 82 -1.07 -24.46 18.47
N ARG A 83 -1.46 -23.91 17.32
CA ARG A 83 -1.34 -22.47 17.05
C ARG A 83 -1.96 -21.68 18.20
N ILE A 84 -1.27 -20.64 18.66
CA ILE A 84 -1.79 -19.79 19.71
C ILE A 84 -3.02 -19.01 19.23
N GLU A 85 -3.94 -18.78 20.16
CA GLU A 85 -5.09 -17.91 19.96
C GLU A 85 -4.95 -16.71 20.89
N LEU A 86 -5.05 -15.52 20.31
CA LEU A 86 -4.97 -14.25 21.04
C LEU A 86 -6.23 -13.45 20.75
N PRO A 87 -6.78 -12.70 21.72
CA PRO A 87 -7.96 -11.86 21.54
C PRO A 87 -7.60 -10.56 20.79
N VAL A 88 -6.94 -10.68 19.64
CA VAL A 88 -6.54 -9.60 18.74
C VAL A 88 -7.00 -9.90 17.33
N ILE A 89 -7.33 -8.87 16.57
CA ILE A 89 -7.86 -9.00 15.20
C ILE A 89 -6.88 -8.48 14.13
N CYS A 90 -5.66 -8.12 14.53
CA CYS A 90 -4.63 -7.55 13.68
C CYS A 90 -3.24 -8.10 14.04
N GLU A 91 -2.25 -7.82 13.19
CA GLU A 91 -0.84 -8.09 13.48
C GLU A 91 -0.42 -7.38 14.77
N THR A 92 0.22 -8.14 15.67
CA THR A 92 0.56 -7.67 17.01
C THR A 92 1.91 -8.23 17.42
N ILE A 93 2.74 -7.40 18.04
CA ILE A 93 4.00 -7.83 18.64
C ILE A 93 3.70 -8.56 19.94
N ILE A 94 4.25 -9.76 20.08
CA ILE A 94 4.14 -10.54 21.32
C ILE A 94 5.23 -10.08 22.28
N ASP A 95 4.86 -9.78 23.51
CA ASP A 95 5.80 -9.38 24.55
C ASP A 95 6.80 -10.52 24.84
N ARG A 96 8.06 -10.15 25.14
CA ARG A 96 9.11 -11.12 25.47
C ARG A 96 8.78 -11.96 26.71
N SER A 97 7.93 -11.46 27.61
CA SER A 97 7.45 -12.22 28.78
C SER A 97 6.74 -13.53 28.41
N GLU A 98 6.20 -13.64 27.20
CA GLU A 98 5.47 -14.82 26.72
C GLU A 98 6.39 -15.90 26.12
N GLU A 99 7.70 -15.67 26.03
CA GLU A 99 8.68 -16.62 25.47
C GLU A 99 8.58 -18.02 26.11
N TYR A 100 8.24 -18.09 27.40
CA TYR A 100 8.09 -19.36 28.12
C TYR A 100 6.82 -20.14 27.77
N ARG A 101 5.81 -19.50 27.18
CA ARG A 101 4.50 -20.11 26.85
C ARG A 101 4.37 -20.51 25.40
N CYS A 102 5.08 -19.85 24.49
CA CYS A 102 5.00 -20.12 23.06
C CYS A 102 6.33 -20.52 22.43
N GLN A 103 6.27 -21.21 21.30
CA GLN A 103 7.41 -21.59 20.46
C GLN A 103 7.11 -21.23 19.01
N PHE A 104 8.10 -20.67 18.31
CA PHE A 104 8.00 -20.41 16.89
C PHE A 104 8.43 -21.64 16.08
N GLU A 105 7.58 -22.08 15.17
CA GLU A 105 7.87 -23.13 14.20
C GLU A 105 8.05 -22.51 12.81
N SER A 106 9.28 -22.50 12.31
CA SER A 106 9.62 -22.06 10.96
C SER A 106 9.28 -23.15 9.94
N ASN A 107 7.99 -23.40 9.73
CA ASN A 107 7.50 -24.42 8.80
C ASN A 107 6.47 -23.86 7.81
N MET A 108 6.26 -24.63 6.74
CA MET A 108 5.42 -24.28 5.61
C MET A 108 5.03 -25.55 4.88
N SER A 109 3.75 -25.69 4.50
CA SER A 109 3.33 -26.84 3.69
C SER A 109 3.96 -26.78 2.29
N PRO A 110 4.17 -27.91 1.60
CA PRO A 110 4.69 -27.92 0.24
C PRO A 110 3.85 -27.06 -0.73
N ASP A 111 2.53 -27.00 -0.53
CA ASP A 111 1.63 -26.20 -1.34
C ASP A 111 1.77 -24.70 -1.05
N GLN A 112 1.88 -24.31 0.22
CA GLN A 112 2.21 -22.93 0.60
C GLN A 112 3.56 -22.52 0.00
N HIS A 113 4.57 -23.39 0.09
CA HIS A 113 5.89 -23.13 -0.49
C HIS A 113 5.83 -22.93 -2.00
N ARG A 114 5.14 -23.81 -2.71
CA ARG A 114 4.91 -23.66 -4.16
C ARG A 114 4.20 -22.36 -4.48
N HIS A 115 3.18 -22.00 -3.70
CA HIS A 115 2.42 -20.78 -3.89
C HIS A 115 3.28 -19.52 -3.74
N PHE A 116 4.05 -19.39 -2.66
CA PHE A 116 4.95 -18.26 -2.46
C PHE A 116 6.05 -18.21 -3.51
N ASN A 117 6.63 -19.35 -3.88
CA ASN A 117 7.63 -19.42 -4.94
C ASN A 117 7.08 -18.91 -6.28
N ASN A 118 5.84 -19.25 -6.63
CA ASN A 118 5.19 -18.75 -7.85
C ASN A 118 4.99 -17.23 -7.81
N ILE A 119 4.56 -16.69 -6.67
CA ILE A 119 4.42 -15.23 -6.47
C ILE A 119 5.77 -14.52 -6.66
N LEU A 120 6.82 -15.01 -6.02
CA LEU A 120 8.15 -14.41 -6.08
C LEU A 120 8.74 -14.49 -7.50
N ASN A 121 8.58 -15.62 -8.19
CA ASN A 121 8.99 -15.77 -9.59
C ASN A 121 8.25 -14.77 -10.51
N ALA A 122 6.94 -14.59 -10.31
CA ALA A 122 6.17 -13.60 -11.04
C ALA A 122 6.67 -12.17 -10.78
N ARG A 123 7.02 -11.86 -9.53
CA ARG A 123 7.60 -10.55 -9.16
C ARG A 123 8.96 -10.31 -9.80
N VAL A 124 9.85 -11.31 -9.80
CA VAL A 124 11.13 -11.21 -10.52
C VAL A 124 10.88 -10.84 -11.99
N ASN A 125 10.03 -11.60 -12.69
CA ASN A 125 9.70 -11.34 -14.09
C ASN A 125 9.12 -9.94 -14.32
N GLN A 126 8.21 -9.49 -13.43
CA GLN A 126 7.64 -8.15 -13.52
C GLN A 126 8.71 -7.06 -13.40
N THR A 127 9.64 -7.20 -12.45
CA THR A 127 10.66 -6.17 -12.20
C THR A 127 11.78 -6.16 -13.24
N MET A 128 11.90 -7.20 -14.08
CA MET A 128 12.85 -7.26 -15.20
C MET A 128 12.32 -6.61 -16.47
N ASN A 129 11.04 -6.24 -16.53
CA ASN A 129 10.48 -5.53 -17.68
C ASN A 129 11.16 -4.15 -17.81
N PRO A 130 11.67 -3.76 -19.00
CA PRO A 130 12.28 -2.44 -19.21
C PRO A 130 11.37 -1.24 -18.88
N ALA A 131 10.05 -1.43 -18.92
CA ALA A 131 9.08 -0.40 -18.55
C ALA A 131 8.89 -0.26 -17.02
N TYR A 132 9.41 -1.19 -16.22
CA TYR A 132 9.31 -1.14 -14.76
C TYR A 132 10.20 -0.03 -14.21
N GLN A 133 9.61 0.88 -13.43
CA GLN A 133 10.28 2.08 -12.91
C GLN A 133 11.01 1.83 -11.58
N GLY A 134 10.85 0.66 -10.96
CA GLY A 134 11.45 0.32 -9.67
C GLY A 134 12.76 -0.45 -9.79
N ALA A 135 13.37 -0.76 -8.64
CA ALA A 135 14.58 -1.56 -8.60
C ALA A 135 14.29 -3.03 -9.01
N PRO A 136 15.11 -3.64 -9.89
CA PRO A 136 14.93 -5.03 -10.30
C PRO A 136 15.26 -6.01 -9.18
N VAL A 137 14.42 -7.03 -8.99
CA VAL A 137 14.66 -8.10 -8.02
C VAL A 137 15.64 -9.12 -8.60
N LYS A 138 16.82 -9.26 -7.99
CA LYS A 138 17.85 -10.21 -8.45
C LYS A 138 17.50 -11.64 -8.03
N TYR A 139 17.64 -12.58 -8.95
CA TYR A 139 17.48 -14.01 -8.68
C TYR A 139 18.83 -14.69 -8.49
N LYS A 140 18.93 -15.53 -7.45
CA LYS A 140 20.07 -16.43 -7.21
C LYS A 140 19.53 -17.75 -6.65
N HIS A 141 19.94 -18.86 -7.24
CA HIS A 141 19.61 -20.20 -6.74
C HIS A 141 20.91 -20.89 -6.29
N THR A 142 21.00 -21.21 -5.01
CA THR A 142 22.15 -21.91 -4.43
C THR A 142 21.76 -23.30 -3.95
N LYS A 143 22.74 -24.20 -3.93
CA LYS A 143 22.64 -25.53 -3.33
C LYS A 143 23.84 -25.67 -2.40
N GLU A 144 23.56 -25.74 -1.12
CA GLU A 144 24.56 -25.71 -0.06
C GLU A 144 24.41 -26.94 0.82
N THR A 145 25.45 -27.28 1.58
CA THR A 145 25.45 -28.44 2.48
C THR A 145 26.08 -28.02 3.79
N ASP A 146 25.24 -27.90 4.80
CA ASP A 146 25.67 -27.57 6.16
C ASP A 146 26.21 -28.81 6.86
N ARG A 147 27.38 -28.67 7.50
CA ARG A 147 28.01 -29.72 8.30
C ARG A 147 28.29 -29.16 9.70
N PHE A 148 27.73 -29.84 10.69
CA PHE A 148 27.89 -29.48 12.10
C PHE A 148 28.92 -30.39 12.75
N TYR A 149 29.92 -29.80 13.40
CA TYR A 149 30.98 -30.50 14.13
C TYR A 149 30.77 -30.31 15.62
N ARG A 150 31.03 -31.35 16.43
CA ARG A 150 31.06 -31.19 17.89
C ARG A 150 32.40 -30.57 18.27
N ASN A 151 32.36 -29.60 19.18
CA ASN A 151 33.54 -29.12 19.90
C ASN A 151 33.89 -30.07 21.03
#